data_AF-A0A1B6I7C1-F1
#
_entry.id   AF-A0A1B6I7C1-F1
#
_cell.length_a   1.000
_cell.length_b   1.000
_cell.length_c   1.000
_cell.angle_alpha   90.00
_cell.angle_beta   90.00
_cell.angle_gamma   90.00
#
_symmetry.space_group_name_H-M   'P 1'
#
loop_
_entity.id
_entity.type
_entity.pdbx_description
1 polymer ?
#
loop_
_entity_poly.entity_id
_entity_poly.type
_entity_poly.pdbx_seq_one_letter_code
_entity_poly.pdbx_strand_id
1 'polypeptide(L)'
;YICRVMFWLNISKSFVTSVFYFKLKNTTERFCFIFCLSVYIFLLEVSGQMFPGRRPENVRVTVENQYECLMKKIMPYFNKPYNTELELKQSSAWMILKTLKERLLLLGTEIPDFPVEKIIPSPEINQYRNKDDFSVYYGVDGSNTTVGYLTGTPSLPGCVAVRPTYLTHIKDSHKHLALLFEDYIKKSPYRVCYHFRGGGFWKRLSVRSNEAGDLM
;
A
#
# COMPACT_ATOMS: atom_id res chain seq x y z
N TYR A 1 -31.97 13.49 -24.59
CA TYR A 1 -31.78 12.11 -24.09
C TYR A 1 -31.72 11.99 -22.56
N ILE A 2 -31.05 12.91 -21.84
CA ILE A 2 -30.99 12.91 -20.36
C ILE A 2 -32.38 12.98 -19.71
N CYS A 3 -33.28 13.87 -20.17
CA CYS A 3 -34.63 13.99 -19.59
C CYS A 3 -35.55 12.78 -19.82
N ARG A 4 -35.28 11.94 -20.85
CA ARG A 4 -36.13 10.78 -21.16
C ARG A 4 -35.78 9.55 -20.32
N VAL A 5 -34.51 9.41 -19.91
CA VAL A 5 -34.05 8.34 -19.01
C VAL A 5 -34.46 8.62 -17.56
N MET A 6 -34.44 9.90 -17.13
CA MET A 6 -34.85 10.27 -15.77
C MET A 6 -36.33 10.00 -15.48
N PHE A 7 -37.19 10.05 -16.51
CA PHE A 7 -38.63 9.78 -16.36
C PHE A 7 -38.94 8.29 -16.12
N TRP A 8 -38.04 7.37 -16.51
CA TRP A 8 -38.22 5.92 -16.35
C TRP A 8 -37.80 5.41 -14.97
N LEU A 9 -36.94 6.14 -14.24
CA LEU A 9 -36.38 5.69 -12.95
C LEU A 9 -36.89 6.47 -11.72
N ASN A 10 -37.80 7.44 -11.91
CA ASN A 10 -38.40 8.25 -10.83
C ASN A 10 -37.38 8.81 -9.81
N ILE A 11 -36.22 9.25 -10.30
CA ILE A 11 -35.15 9.82 -9.47
C ILE A 11 -35.30 11.35 -9.44
N SER A 12 -35.45 11.91 -8.24
CA SER A 12 -35.43 13.36 -7.98
C SER A 12 -34.18 14.01 -8.57
N LYS A 13 -34.35 15.14 -9.27
CA LYS A 13 -33.27 15.89 -9.95
C LYS A 13 -32.15 16.36 -9.02
N SER A 14 -32.34 16.31 -7.70
CA SER A 14 -31.40 16.84 -6.71
C SER A 14 -30.21 15.92 -6.36
N PHE A 15 -30.15 14.67 -6.86
CA PHE A 15 -29.18 13.67 -6.41
C PHE A 15 -28.10 13.25 -7.42
N VAL A 16 -28.01 13.90 -8.58
CA VAL A 16 -27.00 13.57 -9.60
C VAL A 16 -25.85 14.57 -9.52
N THR A 17 -24.74 14.20 -8.87
CA THR A 17 -23.56 15.08 -8.75
C THR A 17 -22.53 14.87 -9.84
N SER A 18 -22.53 13.73 -10.56
CA SER A 18 -21.67 13.52 -11.73
C SER A 18 -22.15 12.36 -12.61
N VAL A 19 -22.02 12.53 -13.93
CA VAL A 19 -22.31 11.51 -14.95
C VAL A 19 -21.01 11.23 -15.70
N PHE A 20 -20.48 10.02 -15.54
CA PHE A 20 -19.30 9.58 -16.28
C PHE A 20 -19.72 8.69 -17.46
N TYR A 21 -19.18 9.00 -18.64
CA TYR A 21 -19.33 8.15 -19.82
C TYR A 21 -18.07 7.29 -19.98
N PHE A 22 -18.22 5.98 -19.85
CA PHE A 22 -17.18 5.04 -20.27
C PHE A 22 -17.51 4.50 -21.65
N LYS A 23 -16.56 4.62 -22.59
CA LYS A 23 -16.61 3.92 -23.88
C LYS A 23 -15.81 2.63 -23.73
N LEU A 24 -16.49 1.51 -23.57
CA LEU A 24 -15.84 0.20 -23.64
C LEU A 24 -15.27 0.01 -25.06
N LYS A 25 -13.99 -0.37 -25.15
CA LYS A 25 -13.36 -0.74 -26.42
C LYS A 25 -14.10 -1.96 -26.95
N ASN A 26 -14.86 -1.77 -28.03
CA ASN A 26 -15.56 -2.77 -28.88
C ASN A 26 -17.09 -2.85 -28.82
N THR A 27 -17.80 -1.80 -28.38
CA THR A 27 -19.23 -1.63 -28.73
C THR A 27 -19.55 -0.17 -29.06
N THR A 28 -20.49 0.03 -29.99
CA THR A 28 -21.02 1.35 -30.41
C THR A 28 -21.95 1.98 -29.38
N GLU A 29 -22.29 1.27 -28.30
CA GLU A 29 -23.21 1.73 -27.27
C GLU A 29 -22.50 2.53 -26.16
N ARG A 30 -22.99 3.74 -25.91
CA ARG A 30 -22.56 4.57 -24.79
C ARG A 30 -23.41 4.23 -23.57
N PHE A 31 -22.87 3.46 -22.63
CA PHE A 31 -23.53 3.24 -21.35
C PHE A 31 -23.37 4.48 -20.46
N CYS A 32 -24.50 5.01 -20.00
CA CYS A 32 -24.57 6.16 -19.11
C CYS A 32 -24.89 5.64 -17.70
N PHE A 33 -23.88 5.50 -16.85
CA PHE A 33 -24.09 5.12 -15.45
C PHE A 33 -24.28 6.38 -14.61
N ILE A 34 -25.49 6.56 -14.08
CA ILE A 34 -25.77 7.56 -13.06
C ILE A 34 -25.36 6.93 -11.72
N PHE A 35 -24.17 7.28 -11.21
CA PHE A 35 -23.78 6.90 -9.86
C PHE A 35 -24.51 7.80 -8.86
N CYS A 36 -25.51 7.23 -8.18
CA CYS A 36 -26.08 7.85 -7.00
C CYS A 36 -25.00 7.91 -5.90
N LEU A 37 -24.94 8.98 -5.11
CA LEU A 37 -24.02 9.11 -3.97
C LEU A 37 -24.03 7.88 -3.06
N SER A 38 -25.17 7.19 -2.95
CA SER A 38 -25.29 5.94 -2.20
C SER A 38 -24.44 4.79 -2.77
N VAL A 39 -24.32 4.66 -4.10
CA VAL A 39 -23.52 3.61 -4.75
C VAL A 39 -22.03 3.90 -4.66
N TYR A 40 -21.64 5.18 -4.73
CA TYR A 40 -20.24 5.58 -4.53
C TYR A 40 -19.80 5.39 -3.07
N ILE A 41 -20.67 5.74 -2.11
CA ILE A 41 -20.46 5.45 -0.69
C ILE A 41 -20.38 3.93 -0.49
N PHE A 42 -21.29 3.15 -1.10
CA PHE A 42 -21.26 1.70 -1.03
C PHE A 42 -19.98 1.10 -1.63
N LEU A 43 -19.48 1.61 -2.75
CA LEU A 43 -18.20 1.16 -3.35
C LEU A 43 -16.99 1.51 -2.47
N LEU A 44 -16.97 2.69 -1.85
CA LEU A 44 -15.93 3.07 -0.88
C LEU A 44 -16.00 2.18 0.37
N GLU A 45 -17.19 1.92 0.89
CA GLU A 45 -17.44 1.04 2.03
C GLU A 45 -17.08 -0.42 1.71
N VAL A 46 -17.39 -0.88 0.50
CA VAL A 46 -17.01 -2.19 -0.06
C VAL A 46 -15.49 -2.32 -0.14
N SER A 47 -14.77 -1.28 -0.58
CA SER A 47 -13.29 -1.29 -0.59
C SER A 47 -12.68 -1.31 0.81
N GLY A 48 -13.28 -0.59 1.77
CA GLY A 48 -12.85 -0.54 3.17
C GLY A 48 -13.16 -1.81 3.96
N GLN A 49 -14.12 -2.62 3.52
CA GLN A 49 -14.45 -3.92 4.09
C GLN A 49 -13.65 -5.08 3.47
N MET A 50 -13.32 -5.01 2.16
CA MET A 50 -12.57 -6.09 1.47
C MET A 50 -11.12 -6.21 1.93
N PHE A 51 -10.53 -5.10 2.37
CA PHE A 51 -9.29 -5.09 3.12
C PHE A 51 -9.59 -4.26 4.35
N PRO A 52 -9.73 -4.86 5.56
CA PRO A 52 -9.72 -4.05 6.76
C PRO A 52 -8.34 -3.39 6.79
N GLY A 53 -8.25 -2.20 6.21
CA GLY A 53 -7.08 -1.36 6.32
C GLY A 53 -6.89 -1.20 7.82
N ARG A 54 -5.86 -1.85 8.36
CA ARG A 54 -5.56 -1.81 9.78
C ARG A 54 -5.45 -0.31 10.09
N ARG A 55 -6.43 0.27 10.79
CA ARG A 55 -6.36 1.68 11.16
C ARG A 55 -5.02 1.86 11.86
N PRO A 56 -4.19 2.83 11.45
CA PRO A 56 -2.91 3.01 12.11
C PRO A 56 -3.22 3.28 13.58
N GLU A 57 -2.86 2.32 14.42
CA GLU A 57 -2.88 2.51 15.86
C GLU A 57 -1.95 3.68 16.13
N ASN A 58 -2.41 4.69 16.87
CA ASN A 58 -1.63 5.88 17.22
C ASN A 58 -0.53 5.51 18.24
N VAL A 59 0.35 4.58 17.87
CA VAL A 59 1.49 4.16 18.67
C VAL A 59 2.58 5.19 18.49
N ARG A 60 2.99 5.83 19.58
CA ARG A 60 4.16 6.70 19.60
C ARG A 60 5.41 5.86 19.36
N VAL A 61 6.18 6.23 18.34
CA VAL A 61 7.44 5.56 18.03
C VAL A 61 8.54 6.09 18.97
N THR A 62 9.24 5.18 19.63
CA THR A 62 10.38 5.43 20.53
C THR A 62 11.58 4.61 20.07
N VAL A 63 12.76 4.88 20.63
CA VAL A 63 14.01 4.21 20.23
C VAL A 63 13.93 2.70 20.44
N GLU A 64 13.18 2.27 21.46
CA GLU A 64 13.02 0.88 21.87
C GLU A 64 12.04 0.11 20.97
N ASN A 65 10.94 0.75 20.55
CA ASN A 65 9.88 0.08 19.79
C ASN A 65 9.96 0.29 18.26
N GLN A 66 10.86 1.17 17.78
CA GLN A 66 10.90 1.60 16.38
C GLN A 66 10.96 0.46 15.37
N TYR A 67 11.74 -0.58 15.67
CA TYR A 67 11.91 -1.72 14.77
C TYR A 67 10.68 -2.59 14.73
N GLU A 68 10.01 -2.80 15.85
CA GLU A 68 8.75 -3.55 15.91
C GLU A 68 7.63 -2.80 15.17
N CYS A 69 7.51 -1.48 15.39
CA CYS A 69 6.58 -0.62 14.66
C CYS A 69 6.82 -0.69 13.15
N LEU A 70 8.10 -0.66 12.74
CA LEU A 70 8.48 -0.75 11.34
C LEU A 70 8.16 -2.14 10.75
N MET A 71 8.51 -3.21 11.45
CA MET A 71 8.25 -4.59 11.02
C MET A 71 6.75 -4.85 10.89
N LYS A 72 5.92 -4.42 11.85
CA LYS A 72 4.45 -4.55 11.77
C LYS A 72 3.86 -3.90 10.51
N LYS A 73 4.49 -2.84 10.02
CA LYS A 73 4.09 -2.13 8.79
C LYS A 73 4.58 -2.80 7.51
N ILE A 74 5.87 -3.15 7.46
CA ILE A 74 6.50 -3.66 6.23
C ILE A 74 6.31 -5.17 6.06
N MET A 75 6.32 -5.91 7.17
CA MET A 75 6.27 -7.37 7.23
C MET A 75 5.12 -7.82 8.15
N PRO A 76 3.86 -7.86 7.68
CA PRO A 76 2.70 -8.16 8.53
C PRO A 76 2.77 -9.49 9.29
N TYR A 77 3.55 -10.45 8.80
CA TYR A 77 3.74 -11.79 9.38
C TYR A 77 5.14 -12.03 9.96
N PHE A 78 5.91 -10.97 10.26
CA PHE A 78 7.33 -11.08 10.69
C PHE A 78 7.58 -12.00 11.89
N ASN A 79 6.58 -12.19 12.76
CA ASN A 79 6.67 -13.01 13.97
C ASN A 79 6.06 -14.40 13.80
N LYS A 80 5.76 -14.82 12.57
CA LYS A 80 5.18 -16.13 12.27
C LYS A 80 6.21 -17.01 11.56
N PRO A 81 6.24 -18.32 11.85
CA PRO A 81 6.95 -19.27 11.01
C PRO A 81 6.44 -19.21 9.57
N TYR A 82 7.32 -19.45 8.60
CA TYR A 82 6.97 -19.31 7.19
C TYR A 82 5.80 -20.21 6.75
N ASN A 83 5.72 -21.44 7.26
CA ASN A 83 4.58 -22.33 6.98
C ASN A 83 3.25 -21.74 7.47
N THR A 84 3.24 -21.16 8.66
CA THR A 84 2.05 -20.47 9.20
C THR A 84 1.71 -19.24 8.36
N GLU A 85 2.69 -18.51 7.85
CA GLU A 85 2.45 -17.41 6.91
C GLU A 85 1.74 -17.90 5.64
N LEU A 86 2.18 -19.02 5.06
CA LEU A 86 1.55 -19.61 3.87
C LEU A 86 0.10 -20.01 4.15
N GLU A 87 -0.16 -20.66 5.29
CA GLU A 87 -1.52 -21.04 5.72
C GLU A 87 -2.43 -19.82 5.91
N LEU A 88 -1.92 -18.75 6.55
CA LEU A 88 -2.66 -17.51 6.72
C LEU A 88 -2.99 -16.84 5.39
N LYS A 89 -2.04 -16.82 4.45
CA LYS A 89 -2.26 -16.29 3.10
C LYS A 89 -3.28 -17.12 2.33
N GLN A 90 -3.19 -18.45 2.41
CA GLN A 90 -4.12 -19.37 1.77
C GLN A 90 -5.55 -19.17 2.30
N SER A 91 -5.68 -19.10 3.63
CA SER A 91 -6.96 -18.87 4.31
C SER A 91 -7.56 -17.51 3.93
N SER A 92 -6.71 -16.49 3.81
CA SER A 92 -7.13 -15.15 3.37
C SER A 92 -7.63 -15.15 1.92
N ALA A 93 -6.95 -15.85 1.02
CA ALA A 93 -7.38 -16.00 -0.37
C ALA A 93 -8.75 -16.70 -0.47
N TRP A 94 -8.95 -17.77 0.30
CA TRP A 94 -10.24 -18.45 0.43
C TRP A 94 -11.34 -17.53 0.94
N MET A 95 -11.06 -16.75 1.99
CA MET A 95 -12.03 -15.82 2.57
C MET A 95 -12.45 -14.74 1.56
N ILE A 96 -11.49 -14.15 0.84
CA ILE A 96 -11.77 -13.14 -0.19
C ILE A 96 -12.67 -13.72 -1.27
N LEU A 97 -12.38 -14.93 -1.75
CA LEU A 97 -13.21 -15.59 -2.75
C LEU A 97 -14.63 -15.85 -2.25
N LYS A 98 -14.76 -16.40 -1.04
CA LYS A 98 -16.07 -16.65 -0.42
C LYS A 98 -16.89 -15.36 -0.31
N THR A 99 -16.30 -14.30 0.22
CA THR A 99 -16.97 -12.99 0.36
C THR A 99 -17.36 -12.40 -0.99
N LEU A 100 -16.52 -12.54 -2.02
CA LEU A 100 -16.84 -12.10 -3.37
C LEU A 100 -18.02 -12.87 -3.97
N LYS A 101 -18.04 -14.20 -3.83
CA LYS A 101 -19.14 -15.05 -4.30
C LYS A 101 -20.46 -14.68 -3.62
N GLU A 102 -20.46 -14.57 -2.29
CA GLU A 102 -21.64 -14.17 -1.52
C GLU A 102 -22.19 -12.82 -1.99
N ARG A 103 -21.30 -11.84 -2.24
CA ARG A 103 -21.69 -10.50 -2.70
C ARG A 103 -22.23 -10.50 -4.13
N LEU A 104 -21.66 -11.31 -5.02
CA LEU A 104 -22.13 -11.38 -6.41
C LEU A 104 -23.45 -12.14 -6.54
N LEU A 105 -23.65 -13.15 -5.69
CA LEU A 105 -24.94 -13.83 -5.57
C LEU A 105 -26.06 -12.86 -5.15
N LEU A 106 -25.79 -11.96 -4.19
CA LEU A 106 -26.74 -10.90 -3.80
C LEU A 106 -27.11 -9.95 -4.94
N LEU A 107 -26.24 -9.82 -5.95
CA LEU A 107 -26.48 -9.01 -7.15
C LEU A 107 -27.10 -9.82 -8.30
N GLY A 108 -27.51 -11.07 -8.05
CA GLY A 108 -28.11 -11.95 -9.06
C GLY A 108 -27.12 -12.46 -10.10
N THR A 109 -25.81 -12.40 -9.81
CA THR A 109 -24.76 -12.93 -10.68
C THR A 109 -24.16 -14.17 -10.05
N GLU A 110 -24.38 -15.33 -10.67
CA GLU A 110 -23.70 -16.56 -10.28
C GLU A 110 -22.32 -16.64 -10.95
N ILE A 111 -21.30 -16.96 -10.16
CA ILE A 111 -19.97 -17.27 -10.69
C ILE A 111 -19.75 -18.77 -10.56
N PRO A 112 -19.23 -19.45 -11.61
CA PRO A 112 -18.85 -20.84 -11.49
C PRO A 112 -17.87 -21.05 -10.33
N ASP A 113 -17.89 -22.25 -9.75
CA ASP A 113 -16.94 -22.60 -8.71
C ASP A 113 -15.55 -22.74 -9.32
N PHE A 114 -14.57 -22.01 -8.78
CA PHE A 114 -13.17 -22.15 -9.11
C PHE A 114 -12.37 -22.42 -7.83
N PRO A 115 -11.50 -23.44 -7.83
CA PRO A 115 -10.70 -23.79 -6.67
C PRO A 115 -9.65 -22.71 -6.41
N VAL A 116 -9.41 -22.40 -5.14
CA VAL A 116 -8.22 -21.62 -4.76
C VAL A 116 -7.04 -22.59 -4.76
N GLU A 117 -6.15 -22.43 -5.75
CA GLU A 117 -4.93 -23.21 -5.84
C GLU A 117 -4.04 -23.01 -4.60
N LYS A 118 -3.20 -24.01 -4.33
CA LYS A 118 -2.24 -23.95 -3.23
C LYS A 118 -1.16 -22.91 -3.53
N ILE A 119 -0.87 -22.05 -2.57
CA ILE A 119 0.22 -21.08 -2.67
C ILE A 119 1.56 -21.79 -2.85
N ILE A 120 2.30 -21.37 -3.87
CA ILE A 120 3.67 -21.82 -4.13
C ILE A 120 4.62 -21.04 -3.21
N PRO A 121 5.43 -21.72 -2.38
CA PRO A 121 6.39 -21.06 -1.51
C PRO A 121 7.50 -20.36 -2.33
N SER A 122 8.01 -19.26 -1.79
CA SER A 122 9.19 -18.59 -2.32
C SER A 122 10.42 -19.49 -2.13
N PRO A 123 11.33 -19.58 -3.11
CA PRO A 123 12.59 -20.29 -2.94
C PRO A 123 13.49 -19.61 -1.90
N GLU A 124 13.42 -18.26 -1.82
CA GLU A 124 14.20 -17.44 -0.89
C GLU A 124 13.26 -16.62 0.00
N ILE A 125 13.49 -16.69 1.32
CA ILE A 125 12.68 -15.98 2.31
C ILE A 125 13.42 -14.83 3.00
N ASN A 126 14.75 -14.81 2.89
CA ASN A 126 15.62 -13.76 3.40
C ASN A 126 16.32 -13.06 2.22
N GLN A 127 16.56 -11.76 2.35
CA GLN A 127 17.31 -10.94 1.38
C GLN A 127 16.86 -11.06 -0.09
N TYR A 128 15.61 -11.47 -0.34
CA TYR A 128 15.09 -11.70 -1.68
C TYR A 128 14.78 -10.41 -2.45
N ARG A 129 14.69 -9.27 -1.75
CA ARG A 129 14.24 -8.02 -2.35
C ARG A 129 15.33 -7.40 -3.23
N ASN A 130 15.01 -7.20 -4.51
CA ASN A 130 15.92 -6.64 -5.51
C ASN A 130 15.76 -5.12 -5.71
N LYS A 131 14.77 -4.48 -5.07
CA LYS A 131 14.57 -3.03 -5.12
C LYS A 131 14.08 -2.49 -3.78
N ASP A 132 14.75 -1.47 -3.28
CA ASP A 132 14.36 -0.75 -2.07
C ASP A 132 14.26 0.75 -2.30
N ASP A 133 13.23 1.36 -1.73
CA ASP A 133 12.95 2.79 -1.83
C ASP A 133 12.99 3.40 -0.42
N PHE A 134 14.16 3.90 -0.01
CA PHE A 134 14.38 4.52 1.29
C PHE A 134 14.00 6.00 1.26
N SER A 135 13.25 6.46 2.25
CA SER A 135 12.93 7.88 2.44
C SER A 135 13.98 8.55 3.31
N VAL A 136 14.21 9.84 3.08
CA VAL A 136 15.02 10.69 3.95
C VAL A 136 14.08 11.50 4.84
N TYR A 137 14.16 11.34 6.15
CA TYR A 137 13.24 11.98 7.10
C TYR A 137 13.85 12.14 8.49
N TYR A 138 13.07 12.73 9.42
CA TYR A 138 13.41 12.79 10.83
C TYR A 138 13.55 11.39 11.43
N GLY A 139 14.64 11.16 12.14
CA GLY A 139 14.90 9.94 12.90
C GLY A 139 14.22 9.95 14.27
N VAL A 140 14.10 8.76 14.84
CA VAL A 140 13.59 8.56 16.21
C VAL A 140 14.50 9.18 17.27
N ASP A 141 15.79 9.24 16.97
CA ASP A 141 16.86 9.85 17.76
C ASP A 141 16.86 11.39 17.70
N GLY A 142 15.93 12.01 16.99
CA GLY A 142 15.90 13.44 16.75
C GLY A 142 16.85 13.90 15.64
N SER A 143 17.55 12.97 14.96
CA SER A 143 18.30 13.28 13.75
C SER A 143 17.37 13.91 12.71
N ASN A 144 17.80 15.03 12.12
CA ASN A 144 17.06 15.63 11.01
C ASN A 144 17.26 14.82 9.71
N THR A 145 18.26 13.95 9.65
CA THR A 145 18.68 13.29 8.41
C THR A 145 18.89 11.81 8.67
N THR A 146 17.81 11.05 8.54
CA THR A 146 17.82 9.59 8.64
C THR A 146 17.30 8.97 7.36
N VAL A 147 18.04 8.00 6.82
CA VAL A 147 17.67 7.27 5.60
C VAL A 147 17.09 5.92 5.99
N GLY A 148 15.84 5.69 5.63
CA GLY A 148 15.18 4.43 5.97
C GLY A 148 13.71 4.39 5.56
N TYR A 149 12.93 3.56 6.24
CA TYR A 149 11.50 3.47 6.00
C TYR A 149 10.74 4.31 7.01
N LEU A 150 9.65 4.90 6.52
CA LEU A 150 8.75 5.65 7.37
C LEU A 150 7.86 4.70 8.16
N THR A 151 7.73 4.95 9.47
CA THR A 151 6.79 4.23 10.34
C THR A 151 5.34 4.61 10.08
N GLY A 152 5.09 5.80 9.53
CA GLY A 152 3.74 6.33 9.29
C GLY A 152 3.59 7.01 7.93
N THR A 153 2.56 7.84 7.83
CA THR A 153 2.37 8.78 6.73
C THR A 153 3.09 10.09 7.11
N PRO A 154 3.95 10.69 6.26
CA PRO A 154 4.68 11.93 6.57
C PRO A 154 3.82 13.07 7.08
N SER A 155 2.57 13.18 6.62
CA SER A 155 1.64 14.24 7.03
C SER A 155 1.02 14.04 8.42
N LEU A 156 1.22 12.87 9.04
CA LEU A 156 0.64 12.54 10.34
C LEU A 156 1.69 12.71 11.46
N PRO A 157 1.28 13.18 12.65
CA PRO A 157 2.18 13.31 13.78
C PRO A 157 2.76 11.94 14.18
N GLY A 158 4.02 11.93 14.62
CA GLY A 158 4.71 10.71 15.06
C GLY A 158 5.33 9.87 13.94
N CYS A 159 5.19 10.28 12.66
CA CYS A 159 5.91 9.65 11.56
C CYS A 159 7.41 9.96 11.65
N VAL A 160 8.23 8.91 11.58
CA VAL A 160 9.70 8.97 11.67
C VAL A 160 10.30 7.97 10.68
N ALA A 161 11.52 8.24 10.22
CA ALA A 161 12.32 7.28 9.46
C ALA A 161 13.12 6.37 10.41
N VAL A 162 13.11 5.08 10.10
CA VAL A 162 13.84 4.05 10.85
C VAL A 162 14.74 3.31 9.86
N ARG A 163 16.02 3.17 10.23
CA ARG A 163 17.02 2.47 9.41
C ARG A 163 16.61 1.00 9.21
N PRO A 164 16.87 0.41 8.02
CA PRO A 164 16.43 -0.94 7.67
C PRO A 164 17.23 -2.07 8.33
N THR A 165 17.82 -1.84 9.52
CA THR A 165 18.82 -2.72 10.15
C THR A 165 18.33 -4.15 10.36
N TYR A 166 17.12 -4.30 10.91
CA TYR A 166 16.56 -5.61 11.30
C TYR A 166 15.64 -6.22 10.23
N LEU A 167 15.50 -5.60 9.06
CA LEU A 167 14.62 -6.10 8.01
C LEU A 167 15.30 -7.25 7.27
N THR A 168 14.80 -8.47 7.48
CA THR A 168 15.42 -9.70 6.95
C THR A 168 15.25 -9.88 5.44
N HIS A 169 14.19 -9.31 4.85
CA HIS A 169 13.89 -9.40 3.43
C HIS A 169 14.75 -8.46 2.56
N ILE A 170 15.46 -7.52 3.16
CA ILE A 170 16.30 -6.53 2.47
C ILE A 170 17.74 -7.04 2.43
N LYS A 171 18.38 -6.92 1.27
CA LYS A 171 19.78 -7.26 1.08
C LYS A 171 20.72 -6.39 1.92
N ASP A 172 21.77 -6.98 2.45
CA ASP A 172 22.74 -6.24 3.27
C ASP A 172 23.47 -5.14 2.47
N SER A 173 23.69 -5.36 1.16
CA SER A 173 24.21 -4.34 0.25
C SER A 173 23.33 -3.08 0.17
N HIS A 174 22.01 -3.24 0.19
CA HIS A 174 21.08 -2.12 0.18
C HIS A 174 21.06 -1.39 1.52
N LYS A 175 21.15 -2.13 2.65
CA LYS A 175 21.27 -1.52 3.99
C LYS A 175 22.56 -0.71 4.09
N HIS A 176 23.67 -1.25 3.58
CA HIS A 176 24.95 -0.57 3.57
C HIS A 176 24.92 0.70 2.71
N LEU A 177 24.34 0.63 1.50
CA LEU A 177 24.22 1.81 0.64
C LEU A 177 23.34 2.90 1.27
N ALA A 178 22.26 2.52 1.98
CA ALA A 178 21.44 3.48 2.71
C ALA A 178 22.24 4.21 3.82
N LEU A 179 23.11 3.51 4.54
CA LEU A 179 24.00 4.11 5.54
C LEU A 179 25.03 5.05 4.91
N LEU A 180 25.70 4.63 3.84
CA LEU A 180 26.65 5.47 3.11
C LEU A 180 25.98 6.73 2.56
N PHE A 181 24.78 6.59 2.02
CA PHE A 181 24.00 7.72 1.54
C PHE A 181 23.62 8.66 2.66
N GLU A 182 23.19 8.15 3.83
CA GLU A 182 22.90 8.95 5.02
C GLU A 182 24.11 9.79 5.45
N ASP A 183 25.29 9.18 5.52
CA ASP A 183 26.53 9.85 5.90
C ASP A 183 26.96 10.90 4.86
N TYR A 184 26.72 10.62 3.57
CA TYR A 184 26.97 11.56 2.49
C TYR A 184 26.07 12.80 2.58
N ILE A 185 24.75 12.61 2.72
CA ILE A 185 23.81 13.74 2.74
C ILE A 185 23.95 14.59 4.01
N LYS A 186 24.35 14.01 5.15
CA LYS A 186 24.65 14.76 6.39
C LYS A 186 25.81 15.74 6.22
N LYS A 187 26.77 15.43 5.35
CA LYS A 187 27.92 16.29 5.03
C LYS A 187 27.59 17.31 3.93
N SER A 188 26.46 17.15 3.23
CA SER A 188 26.08 18.03 2.15
C SER A 188 25.52 19.37 2.69
N PRO A 189 25.76 20.50 1.99
CA PRO A 189 25.18 21.79 2.38
C PRO A 189 23.66 21.87 2.10
N TYR A 190 23.09 20.88 1.41
CA TYR A 190 21.70 20.90 0.97
C TYR A 190 20.75 20.25 2.00
N ARG A 191 19.63 20.91 2.24
CA ARG A 191 18.59 20.44 3.17
C ARG A 191 17.78 19.26 2.61
N VAL A 192 17.28 18.44 3.52
CA VAL A 192 16.30 17.38 3.23
C VAL A 192 14.93 17.99 2.87
N CYS A 193 14.23 17.37 1.94
CA CYS A 193 12.88 17.69 1.50
C CYS A 193 11.86 16.80 2.20
N TYR A 194 11.40 17.24 3.37
CA TYR A 194 10.36 16.52 4.14
C TYR A 194 8.96 16.69 3.55
N HIS A 195 8.67 17.87 3.00
CA HIS A 195 7.36 18.25 2.49
C HIS A 195 7.51 18.79 1.07
N PHE A 196 6.59 18.41 0.17
CA PHE A 196 6.65 18.83 -1.23
C PHE A 196 6.74 20.36 -1.41
N ARG A 197 6.02 21.12 -0.57
CA ARG A 197 6.00 22.59 -0.62
C ARG A 197 7.12 23.27 0.18
N GLY A 198 7.80 22.54 1.09
CA GLY A 198 8.90 23.09 1.90
C GLY A 198 10.23 23.20 1.15
N GLY A 199 10.29 22.60 -0.04
CA GLY A 199 11.52 22.47 -0.82
C GLY A 199 12.56 21.60 -0.12
N GLY A 200 13.80 21.67 -0.59
CA GLY A 200 14.90 20.79 -0.20
C GLY A 200 15.33 19.88 -1.35
N PHE A 201 16.49 19.28 -1.21
CA PHE A 201 17.13 18.47 -2.25
C PHE A 201 16.91 16.98 -2.04
N TRP A 202 17.23 16.49 -0.84
CA TRP A 202 17.25 15.05 -0.57
C TRP A 202 15.87 14.57 -0.13
N LYS A 203 15.33 13.53 -0.77
CA LYS A 203 13.98 13.02 -0.44
C LYS A 203 13.91 11.51 -0.35
N ARG A 204 14.55 10.82 -1.31
CA ARG A 204 14.47 9.38 -1.45
C ARG A 204 15.75 8.85 -2.07
N LEU A 205 16.17 7.67 -1.62
CA LEU A 205 17.16 6.83 -2.26
C LEU A 205 16.44 5.59 -2.78
N SER A 206 16.54 5.32 -4.08
CA SER A 206 16.04 4.09 -4.69
C SER A 206 17.24 3.24 -5.07
N VAL A 207 17.32 2.05 -4.48
CA VAL A 207 18.41 1.09 -4.72
C VAL A 207 17.84 -0.11 -5.47
N ARG A 208 18.54 -0.56 -6.51
CA ARG A 208 18.27 -1.83 -7.18
C ARG A 208 19.51 -2.70 -7.19
N SER A 209 19.29 -4.01 -7.16
CA SER A 209 20.33 -5.01 -7.42
C SER A 209 19.88 -6.06 -8.40
N ASN A 210 20.84 -6.64 -9.12
CA ASN A 210 20.63 -7.84 -9.91
C ASN A 210 21.15 -9.09 -9.16
N GLU A 211 21.13 -10.24 -9.84
CA GLU A 211 21.65 -11.51 -9.31
C GLU A 211 23.19 -11.57 -9.31
N ALA A 212 23.85 -10.81 -10.19
CA ALA A 212 25.30 -10.68 -10.21
C ALA A 212 25.85 -9.85 -9.04
N GLY A 213 24.98 -9.15 -8.30
CA GLY A 213 25.33 -8.28 -7.19
C GLY A 213 25.62 -6.82 -7.58
N ASP A 214 25.41 -6.45 -8.84
CA ASP A 214 25.52 -5.05 -9.28
C ASP A 214 24.45 -4.19 -8.60
N LEU A 215 24.81 -2.95 -8.29
CA LEU A 215 23.96 -1.99 -7.59
C LEU A 215 23.71 -0.75 -8.46
N MET A 216 22.47 -0.28 -8.48
CA MET A 216 22.02 0.98 -9.09
C MET A 216 21.32 1.86 -8.06
#